data_AF-A0A7K9M501-F1
#
_entry.id   AF-A0A7K9M501-F1
#
_cell.length_a   1.000
_cell.length_b   1.000
_cell.length_c   1.000
_cell.angle_alpha   90.00
_cell.angle_beta   90.00
_cell.angle_gamma   90.00
#
_symmetry.space_group_name_H-M   'P 1'
#
loop_
_entity.id
_entity.type
_entity.pdbx_description
1 polymer ?
#
loop_
_entity_poly.entity_id
_entity_poly.type
_entity_poly.pdbx_seq_one_letter_code
_entity_poly.pdbx_strand_id
1 'polypeptide(L)'
;FPRKPPFFVPAEQRMVLVACGPYTTSDSIAYDPLADLLEVICRDRPDVCVLVRGRGDGCRLSAHLCPLITWFFPFFSDSAGSQLVFVPSLRDVHHDYVYPQPPFLYPELPKDDKPRVHFVSDPCTLDVD
;
A
#
# COMPACT_ATOMS: atom_id res chain seq x y z
N PHE A 1 38.23 35.92 6.22
CA PHE A 1 38.09 34.46 6.05
C PHE A 1 36.77 34.17 5.35
N PRO A 2 36.75 33.50 4.18
CA PRO A 2 35.50 33.12 3.56
C PRO A 2 34.87 32.00 4.40
N ARG A 3 33.59 32.15 4.75
CA ARG A 3 32.82 31.07 5.38
C ARG A 3 32.71 29.95 4.35
N LYS A 4 33.14 28.73 4.70
CA LYS A 4 32.89 27.56 3.86
C LYS A 4 31.38 27.49 3.59
N PRO A 5 30.93 27.31 2.33
CA PRO A 5 29.52 27.07 2.07
C PRO A 5 29.08 25.84 2.87
N PRO A 6 27.82 25.80 3.36
CA PRO A 6 27.31 24.63 4.04
C PRO A 6 27.51 23.41 3.13
N PHE A 7 27.97 22.31 3.72
CA PHE A 7 28.00 21.03 3.02
C PHE A 7 26.58 20.75 2.51
N PHE A 8 26.42 20.71 1.20
CA PHE A 8 25.18 20.28 0.57
C PHE A 8 25.07 18.78 0.85
N VAL A 9 24.33 18.41 1.90
CA VAL A 9 23.92 17.03 2.10
C VAL A 9 22.86 16.80 1.03
N PRO A 10 23.08 15.91 0.04
CA PRO A 10 22.02 15.58 -0.90
C PRO A 10 20.84 15.06 -0.08
N ALA A 11 19.64 15.61 -0.30
CA ALA A 11 18.44 14.99 0.23
C ALA A 11 18.42 13.51 -0.21
N GLU A 12 18.15 12.58 0.71
CA GLU A 12 18.00 11.18 0.33
C GLU A 12 16.92 11.09 -0.76
N GLN A 13 17.26 10.53 -1.91
CA GLN A 13 16.30 10.35 -2.98
C GLN A 13 15.37 9.20 -2.63
N ARG A 14 14.09 9.49 -2.41
CA ARG A 14 13.04 8.50 -2.13
C ARG A 14 12.33 8.03 -3.40
N MET A 15 12.03 6.74 -3.48
CA MET A 15 11.17 6.15 -4.50
C MET A 15 9.80 5.81 -3.91
N VAL A 16 8.75 6.43 -4.47
CA VAL A 16 7.36 6.13 -4.12
C VAL A 16 6.70 5.41 -5.29
N LEU A 17 6.19 4.21 -5.03
CA LEU A 17 5.35 3.46 -5.94
C LEU A 17 3.88 3.67 -5.56
N VAL A 18 3.03 3.99 -6.53
CA VAL A 18 1.59 4.13 -6.33
C VAL A 18 0.86 3.21 -7.29
N ALA A 19 -0.07 2.42 -6.77
CA ALA A 19 -0.96 1.58 -7.56
C ALA A 19 -2.41 1.78 -7.13
N CYS A 20 -3.32 1.61 -8.08
CA CYS A 20 -4.76 1.63 -7.84
C CYS A 20 -5.38 0.41 -8.50
N GLY A 21 -6.27 -0.28 -7.79
CA GLY A 21 -6.92 -1.49 -8.30
C GLY A 21 -7.84 -1.27 -9.51
N PRO A 22 -8.55 -2.31 -9.96
CA PRO A 22 -8.66 -3.62 -9.33
C PRO A 22 -7.37 -4.43 -9.46
N TYR A 23 -7.01 -5.16 -8.39
CA TYR A 23 -5.83 -6.03 -8.35
C TYR A 23 -6.14 -7.46 -8.81
N THR A 24 -7.23 -7.62 -9.55
CA THR A 24 -7.68 -8.89 -10.12
C THR A 24 -8.29 -8.59 -11.49
N THR A 25 -8.28 -9.57 -12.39
CA THR A 25 -8.99 -9.45 -13.67
C THR A 25 -10.50 -9.58 -13.46
N SER A 26 -11.30 -9.15 -14.45
CA SER A 26 -12.76 -9.17 -14.34
C SER A 26 -13.37 -10.58 -14.36
N ASP A 27 -12.60 -11.58 -14.77
CA ASP A 27 -13.00 -12.97 -14.97
C ASP A 27 -12.32 -13.94 -13.99
N SER A 28 -11.43 -13.46 -13.12
CA SER A 28 -10.66 -14.28 -12.17
C SER A 28 -10.66 -13.66 -10.77
N ILE A 29 -10.43 -14.52 -9.77
CA ILE A 29 -10.13 -14.16 -8.38
C ILE A 29 -8.72 -14.56 -7.97
N ALA A 30 -7.87 -14.90 -8.95
CA ALA A 30 -6.51 -15.36 -8.72
C ALA A 30 -5.53 -14.23 -8.33
N TYR A 31 -5.95 -12.97 -8.47
CA TYR A 31 -5.12 -11.80 -8.15
C TYR A 31 -3.78 -11.74 -8.92
N ASP A 32 -3.75 -12.25 -10.17
CA ASP A 32 -2.54 -12.22 -11.01
C ASP A 32 -1.93 -10.80 -11.15
N PRO A 33 -2.73 -9.72 -11.36
CA PRO A 33 -2.16 -8.36 -11.41
C PRO A 33 -1.51 -7.92 -10.10
N LEU A 34 -1.96 -8.46 -8.97
CA LEU A 34 -1.34 -8.19 -7.67
C LEU A 34 -0.02 -8.92 -7.52
N ALA A 35 0.04 -10.18 -7.96
CA ALA A 35 1.28 -10.96 -7.97
C ALA A 35 2.36 -10.25 -8.81
N ASP A 36 2.01 -9.80 -10.01
CA ASP A 36 2.92 -9.03 -10.87
C ASP A 36 3.38 -7.72 -10.21
N LEU A 37 2.47 -7.01 -9.52
CA LEU A 37 2.81 -5.80 -8.78
C LEU A 37 3.81 -6.08 -7.65
N LEU A 38 3.69 -7.22 -6.98
CA LEU A 38 4.62 -7.62 -5.92
C LEU A 38 6.00 -7.95 -6.48
N GLU A 39 6.07 -8.57 -7.66
CA GLU A 39 7.35 -8.78 -8.34
C GLU A 39 8.04 -7.44 -8.63
N VAL A 40 7.28 -6.42 -9.04
CA VAL A 40 7.80 -5.06 -9.22
C VAL A 40 8.29 -4.46 -7.89
N ILE A 41 7.52 -4.58 -6.81
CA ILE A 41 7.92 -4.07 -5.49
C ILE A 41 9.18 -4.77 -4.97
N CYS A 42 9.27 -6.09 -5.13
CA CYS A 42 10.44 -6.88 -4.74
C CYS A 42 11.67 -6.53 -5.59
N ARG A 43 11.49 -6.31 -6.89
CA ARG A 43 12.56 -5.96 -7.84
C ARG A 43 13.08 -4.54 -7.59
N ASP A 44 12.19 -3.58 -7.50
CA ASP A 44 12.53 -2.15 -7.49
C ASP A 44 12.73 -1.60 -6.07
N ARG A 45 12.28 -2.34 -5.04
CA ARG A 45 12.40 -1.99 -3.61
C ARG A 45 12.11 -0.50 -3.32
N PRO A 46 10.92 0.02 -3.69
CA PRO A 46 10.55 1.40 -3.38
C PRO A 46 10.56 1.65 -1.87
N ASP A 47 10.89 2.87 -1.44
CA ASP A 47 10.81 3.27 -0.03
C ASP A 47 9.37 3.23 0.48
N VAL A 48 8.40 3.63 -0.36
CA VAL A 48 6.99 3.68 -0.02
C VAL A 48 6.13 3.10 -1.15
N CYS A 49 5.17 2.26 -0.82
CA CYS A 49 4.13 1.73 -1.70
C CYS A 49 2.76 2.20 -1.24
N VAL A 50 2.09 3.03 -2.02
CA VAL A 50 0.70 3.43 -1.78
C VAL A 50 -0.23 2.58 -2.63
N LEU A 51 -1.03 1.73 -1.97
CA LEU A 51 -2.03 0.88 -2.59
C LEU A 51 -3.43 1.45 -2.35
N VAL A 52 -3.98 2.07 -3.38
CA VAL A 52 -5.36 2.56 -3.38
C VAL A 52 -6.26 1.44 -3.88
N ARG A 53 -7.39 1.22 -3.22
CA ARG A 53 -8.38 0.29 -3.78
C ARG A 53 -9.05 0.90 -5.02
N GLY A 54 -9.15 0.10 -6.07
CA GLY A 54 -9.89 0.46 -7.27
C GLY A 54 -11.13 -0.39 -7.46
N ARG A 55 -11.92 -0.02 -8.47
CA ARG A 55 -13.20 -0.67 -8.79
C ARG A 55 -13.01 -2.15 -9.14
N GLY A 56 -13.47 -3.05 -8.26
CA GLY A 56 -13.73 -4.44 -8.64
C GLY A 56 -15.15 -4.57 -9.19
N ASP A 57 -15.29 -4.87 -10.48
CA ASP A 57 -16.60 -5.30 -11.02
C ASP A 57 -16.90 -6.70 -10.48
N GLY A 58 -17.57 -6.77 -9.33
CA GLY A 58 -17.95 -8.02 -8.68
C GLY A 58 -17.90 -7.92 -7.17
N CYS A 59 -19.08 -7.84 -6.55
CA CYS A 59 -19.29 -7.70 -5.10
C CYS A 59 -18.82 -8.91 -4.24
N ARG A 60 -17.86 -9.73 -4.70
CA ARG A 60 -17.43 -10.97 -4.03
C ARG A 60 -16.04 -10.90 -3.37
N LEU A 61 -15.24 -9.86 -3.62
CA LEU A 61 -13.85 -9.77 -3.15
C LEU A 61 -13.63 -8.98 -1.85
N SER A 62 -14.68 -8.38 -1.27
CA SER A 62 -14.50 -7.48 -0.12
C SER A 62 -14.11 -8.22 1.18
N ALA A 63 -14.53 -9.48 1.35
CA ALA A 63 -14.20 -10.32 2.52
C ALA A 63 -12.80 -10.98 2.46
N HIS A 64 -12.07 -10.83 1.35
CA HIS A 64 -10.83 -11.58 1.10
C HIS A 64 -9.54 -10.74 1.18
N LEU A 65 -9.61 -9.46 1.54
CA LEU A 65 -8.37 -8.68 1.78
C LEU A 65 -7.60 -9.19 3.01
N CYS A 66 -8.27 -9.60 4.08
CA CYS A 66 -7.61 -10.09 5.29
C CYS A 66 -6.73 -11.33 5.02
N PRO A 67 -7.23 -12.38 4.34
CA PRO A 67 -6.39 -13.48 3.88
C PRO A 67 -5.29 -13.04 2.93
N LEU A 68 -5.56 -12.05 2.09
CA LEU A 68 -4.66 -11.64 1.03
C LEU A 68 -3.44 -10.90 1.56
N ILE A 69 -3.63 -9.88 2.40
CA ILE A 69 -2.51 -9.18 3.03
C ILE A 69 -1.72 -10.18 3.89
N THR A 70 -2.39 -11.07 4.64
CA THR A 70 -1.76 -12.18 5.38
C THR A 70 -0.95 -13.13 4.51
N TRP A 71 -1.49 -13.51 3.35
CA TRP A 71 -0.85 -14.42 2.40
C TRP A 71 0.33 -13.77 1.69
N PHE A 72 0.27 -12.45 1.48
CA PHE A 72 1.31 -11.67 0.82
C PHE A 72 2.38 -11.11 1.76
N PHE A 73 2.12 -11.02 3.06
CA PHE A 73 3.08 -10.54 4.05
C PHE A 73 4.46 -11.18 3.93
N PRO A 74 4.60 -12.51 3.76
CA PRO A 74 5.91 -13.14 3.59
C PRO A 74 6.71 -12.58 2.41
N PHE A 75 6.04 -12.21 1.31
CA PHE A 75 6.69 -11.61 0.13
C PHE A 75 7.15 -10.17 0.40
N PHE A 76 6.41 -9.40 1.21
CA PHE A 76 6.80 -8.06 1.64
C PHE A 76 7.86 -8.07 2.75
N SER A 77 7.83 -9.02 3.67
CA SER A 77 8.87 -9.13 4.70
C SER A 77 10.25 -9.35 4.04
N ASP A 78 10.30 -10.02 2.89
CA ASP A 78 11.52 -10.20 2.10
C ASP A 78 11.96 -8.90 1.38
N SER A 79 11.05 -7.95 1.12
CA SER A 79 11.42 -6.63 0.59
C SER A 79 12.07 -5.70 1.63
N ALA A 80 12.16 -6.12 2.90
CA ALA A 80 12.98 -5.64 4.03
C ALA A 80 12.99 -4.12 4.35
N GLY A 81 12.42 -3.24 3.52
CA GLY A 81 12.57 -1.79 3.63
C GLY A 81 11.32 -0.97 3.27
N SER A 82 10.47 -1.46 2.36
CA SER A 82 9.32 -0.69 1.88
C SER A 82 8.26 -0.45 2.96
N GLN A 83 7.77 0.78 3.05
CA GLN A 83 6.59 1.16 3.81
C GLN A 83 5.35 0.94 2.93
N LEU A 84 4.33 0.25 3.46
CA LEU A 84 3.10 -0.03 2.74
C LEU A 84 1.95 0.81 3.28
N VAL A 85 1.28 1.55 2.41
CA VAL A 85 0.17 2.43 2.77
C VAL A 85 -1.08 1.98 2.02
N PHE A 86 -2.10 1.56 2.75
CA PHE A 86 -3.39 1.17 2.20
C PHE A 86 -4.41 2.30 2.34
N VAL A 87 -5.02 2.67 1.21
CA VAL A 87 -6.07 3.70 1.13
C VAL A 87 -7.38 3.03 0.71
N PRO A 88 -8.49 3.23 1.44
CA PRO A 88 -9.80 2.69 1.09
C PRO A 88 -10.38 3.37 -0.17
N SER A 89 -11.51 2.87 -0.64
CA SER A 89 -12.25 3.47 -1.75
C SER A 89 -13.76 3.39 -1.56
N LEU A 90 -14.50 4.38 -2.07
CA LEU A 90 -15.97 4.43 -2.05
C LEU A 90 -16.64 3.24 -2.76
N ARG A 91 -15.85 2.44 -3.47
CA ARG A 91 -16.31 1.23 -4.16
C ARG A 91 -16.11 -0.03 -3.31
N ASP A 92 -15.73 0.12 -2.05
CA ASP A 92 -15.59 -0.96 -1.08
C ASP A 92 -16.94 -1.39 -0.53
N VAL A 93 -17.31 -2.65 -0.78
CA VAL A 93 -18.60 -3.25 -0.37
C VAL A 93 -18.78 -3.30 1.16
N HIS A 94 -17.71 -3.11 1.94
CA HIS A 94 -17.71 -3.20 3.40
C HIS A 94 -17.34 -1.91 4.13
N HIS A 95 -17.19 -0.80 3.42
CA HIS A 95 -16.85 0.48 4.04
C HIS A 95 -17.99 1.47 3.97
N ASP A 96 -18.01 2.47 4.87
CA ASP A 96 -19.01 3.53 4.83
C ASP A 96 -19.05 4.11 3.41
N TYR A 97 -20.19 3.99 2.73
CA TYR A 97 -20.39 4.46 1.34
C TYR A 97 -20.49 5.99 1.28
N VAL A 98 -19.92 6.65 2.28
CA VAL A 98 -20.01 8.07 2.54
C VAL A 98 -18.58 8.58 2.62
N TYR A 99 -18.29 9.56 1.79
CA TYR A 99 -17.03 10.29 1.86
C TYR A 99 -17.12 11.34 2.97
N PRO A 100 -16.08 11.54 3.79
CA PRO A 100 -14.80 10.82 3.81
C PRO A 100 -14.88 9.44 4.48
N GLN A 101 -13.99 8.54 4.09
CA GLN A 101 -13.93 7.15 4.49
C GLN A 101 -12.83 6.89 5.53
N PRO A 102 -13.12 6.20 6.66
CA PRO A 102 -12.11 5.90 7.69
C PRO A 102 -11.03 4.90 7.22
N PRO A 103 -9.91 4.74 7.94
CA PRO A 103 -8.95 3.67 7.64
C PRO A 103 -9.53 2.26 7.77
N PHE A 104 -8.93 1.28 7.11
CA PHE A 104 -9.27 -0.14 7.31
C PHE A 104 -8.96 -0.57 8.76
N LEU A 105 -9.85 -1.38 9.34
CA LEU A 105 -9.63 -2.01 10.65
C LEU A 105 -8.95 -3.36 10.48
N TYR A 106 -7.71 -3.48 10.96
CA TYR A 106 -6.94 -4.71 10.85
C TYR A 106 -6.23 -5.09 12.17
N PRO A 107 -6.93 -5.78 13.09
CA PRO A 107 -6.39 -6.09 14.42
C PRO A 107 -5.35 -7.21 14.44
N GLU A 108 -5.30 -8.06 13.41
CA GLU A 108 -4.50 -9.30 13.37
C GLU A 108 -3.11 -9.15 12.70
N LEU A 109 -2.62 -7.93 12.52
CA LEU A 109 -1.30 -7.70 11.93
C LEU A 109 -0.19 -8.29 12.83
N PRO A 110 0.74 -9.10 12.30
CA PRO A 110 1.92 -9.55 13.04
C PRO A 110 2.68 -8.37 13.63
N LYS A 111 3.21 -8.52 14.86
CA LYS A 111 3.86 -7.40 15.58
C LYS A 111 5.05 -6.83 14.82
N ASP A 112 5.75 -7.66 14.06
CA ASP A 112 6.96 -7.28 13.31
C ASP A 112 6.63 -6.42 12.07
N ASP A 113 5.40 -6.53 11.55
CA ASP A 113 4.95 -5.82 10.35
C ASP A 113 4.20 -4.51 10.67
N LYS A 114 3.70 -4.35 11.91
CA LYS A 114 3.05 -3.12 12.40
C LYS A 114 3.79 -1.82 12.11
N PRO A 115 5.13 -1.72 12.21
CA PRO A 115 5.81 -0.47 11.91
C PRO A 115 5.87 -0.14 10.41
N ARG A 116 5.60 -1.10 9.51
CA ARG A 116 5.77 -0.96 8.06
C ARG A 116 4.46 -0.85 7.30
N VAL A 117 3.34 -1.20 7.93
CA VAL A 117 2.03 -1.20 7.27
C VAL A 117 1.11 -0.17 7.91
N HIS A 118 0.64 0.75 7.07
CA HIS A 118 -0.19 1.89 7.44
C HIS A 118 -1.53 1.77 6.74
N PHE A 119 -2.60 1.82 7.50
CA PHE A 119 -3.95 1.98 6.97
C PHE A 119 -4.37 3.43 7.20
N VAL A 120 -4.74 4.14 6.13
CA VAL A 120 -5.11 5.56 6.19
C VAL A 120 -6.52 5.80 5.63
N SER A 121 -7.07 7.00 5.82
CA SER A 121 -8.40 7.37 5.32
C SER A 121 -8.41 7.68 3.81
N ASP A 122 -9.58 7.69 3.19
CA ASP A 122 -9.82 8.34 1.90
C ASP A 122 -10.75 9.56 2.12
N PRO A 123 -10.25 10.80 2.01
CA PRO A 123 -8.91 11.18 1.60
C PRO A 123 -7.90 11.11 2.77
N CYS A 124 -6.62 11.19 2.46
CA CYS A 124 -5.53 11.36 3.44
C CYS A 124 -4.48 12.33 2.88
N THR A 125 -3.88 13.13 3.76
CA THR A 125 -2.62 13.83 3.50
C THR A 125 -1.51 13.03 4.14
N LEU A 126 -0.61 12.48 3.32
CA LEU A 126 0.54 11.70 3.74
C LEU A 126 1.81 12.53 3.51
N ASP A 127 2.63 12.64 4.54
CA ASP A 127 3.97 13.21 4.44
C ASP A 127 4.99 12.10 4.19
N VAL A 128 5.89 12.31 3.24
CA VAL A 128 6.91 11.33 2.83
C VAL A 128 8.25 12.05 2.82
N ASP A 129 9.01 11.87 3.90
CA ASP A 129 10.35 12.46 4.12
C ASP A 129 11.47 11.75 3.34
#